data_AF-A0A4S9B7V0-F1
#
_entry.id   AF-A0A4S9B7V0-F1
#
_cell.length_a   1.000
_cell.length_b   1.000
_cell.length_c   1.000
_cell.angle_alpha   90.00
_cell.angle_beta   90.00
_cell.angle_gamma   90.00
#
_symmetry.space_group_name_H-M   'P 1'
#
loop_
_entity.id
_entity.type
_entity.pdbx_description
1 polymer ?
#
loop_
_entity_poly.entity_id
_entity_poly.type
_entity_poly.pdbx_seq_one_letter_code
_entity_poly.pdbx_strand_id
1 'polypeptide(L)'
;MEKVPVEELEAAPSESRWLWLLNAGDMAARARSGITQAENLPGSPVQIVELLAKPYALIEYESPENATKAFETESKAICAYAAPAMVERILFNIQPNYSPPTLISNDPPTYEFTNGLILIHDFISKEVEEEMIREYHVVTSSREGRALKRGAVHYGPHFDYTTFAVSKSASTPPPEYLTRLLDRLPARDDRDIPDQYTLQHYPPGTGIPPHVDTHSAFEETIYSLSFGASTRMDFKLCGEKESRRLRLPKRSLGGGVETPPPELAPSVDSVEEKTEEWELELPARSLLVMRGPSS
;
A
#
# COMPACT_ATOMS: atom_id res chain seq x y z
N MET A 1 -19.77 -23.25 -10.68
CA MET A 1 -18.54 -22.95 -9.93
C MET A 1 -17.80 -24.27 -9.84
N GLU A 2 -16.77 -24.43 -10.66
CA GLU A 2 -16.03 -25.67 -10.78
C GLU A 2 -15.12 -25.78 -9.54
N LYS A 3 -15.22 -26.90 -8.81
CA LYS A 3 -14.36 -27.12 -7.64
C LYS A 3 -12.94 -27.32 -8.16
N VAL A 4 -11.98 -26.53 -7.66
CA VAL A 4 -10.56 -26.76 -7.92
C VAL A 4 -10.23 -28.18 -7.41
N PRO A 5 -9.79 -29.11 -8.27
CA PRO A 5 -9.39 -30.43 -7.82
C PRO A 5 -8.18 -30.28 -6.89
N VAL A 6 -8.23 -30.94 -5.72
CA VAL A 6 -7.08 -30.98 -4.78
C VAL A 6 -5.83 -31.56 -5.46
N GLU A 7 -6.00 -32.33 -6.53
CA GLU A 7 -4.93 -32.92 -7.35
C GLU A 7 -4.05 -31.88 -8.08
N GLU A 8 -4.53 -30.66 -8.33
CA GLU A 8 -3.72 -29.56 -8.89
C GLU A 8 -2.83 -28.87 -7.83
N LEU A 9 -3.09 -29.11 -6.55
CA LEU A 9 -2.35 -28.60 -5.42
C LEU A 9 -1.51 -29.76 -4.85
N GLU A 10 -0.20 -29.58 -4.67
CA GLU A 10 0.60 -30.59 -3.96
C GLU A 10 0.14 -30.65 -2.50
N ALA A 11 -0.80 -31.55 -2.22
CA ALA A 11 -1.31 -31.79 -0.88
C ALA A 11 -0.26 -32.57 -0.07
N ALA A 12 -0.10 -32.21 1.20
CA ALA A 12 0.82 -32.93 2.07
C ALA A 12 0.30 -34.38 2.29
N PRO A 13 1.18 -35.38 2.29
CA PRO A 13 0.80 -36.76 2.61
C PRO A 13 0.46 -36.96 4.10
N SER A 14 0.78 -35.99 4.95
CA SER A 14 0.57 -35.98 6.40
C SER A 14 0.17 -34.60 6.90
N GLU A 15 -0.20 -34.50 8.18
CA GLU A 15 -0.51 -33.22 8.84
C GLU A 15 0.64 -32.22 8.65
N SER A 16 0.25 -30.97 8.39
CA SER A 16 1.14 -29.85 8.12
C SER A 16 0.57 -28.62 8.83
N ARG A 17 1.44 -27.71 9.28
CA ARG A 17 1.01 -26.41 9.80
C ARG A 17 0.40 -25.51 8.71
N TRP A 18 0.49 -25.92 7.46
CA TRP A 18 0.00 -25.19 6.30
C TRP A 18 -1.26 -25.82 5.72
N LEU A 19 -2.27 -25.00 5.46
CA LEU A 19 -3.50 -25.39 4.76
C LEU A 19 -3.70 -24.57 3.49
N TRP A 20 -4.09 -25.24 2.41
CA TRP A 20 -4.75 -24.62 1.27
C TRP A 20 -6.19 -24.29 1.65
N LEU A 21 -6.58 -23.04 1.46
CA LEU A 21 -7.96 -22.60 1.53
C LEU A 21 -8.55 -22.51 0.12
N LEU A 22 -9.40 -23.46 -0.22
CA LEU A 22 -9.98 -23.62 -1.54
C LEU A 22 -11.13 -22.63 -1.76
N ASN A 23 -11.23 -22.09 -2.98
CA ASN A 23 -12.27 -21.12 -3.38
C ASN A 23 -12.24 -19.79 -2.61
N ALA A 24 -11.09 -19.43 -2.06
CA ALA A 24 -10.88 -18.19 -1.29
C ALA A 24 -9.73 -17.33 -1.83
N GLY A 25 -9.15 -17.68 -2.98
CA GLY A 25 -8.16 -16.82 -3.65
C GLY A 25 -8.79 -15.69 -4.46
N ASP A 26 -7.95 -14.77 -4.95
CA ASP A 26 -8.30 -13.55 -5.69
C ASP A 26 -9.28 -13.78 -6.87
N MET A 27 -9.16 -14.92 -7.57
CA MET A 27 -10.05 -15.28 -8.70
C MET A 27 -11.36 -15.94 -8.28
N ALA A 28 -11.58 -16.20 -6.98
CA ALA A 28 -12.80 -16.82 -6.52
C ALA A 28 -13.93 -15.79 -6.43
N ALA A 29 -15.14 -16.17 -6.88
CA ALA A 29 -16.34 -15.33 -6.80
C ALA A 29 -16.70 -14.84 -5.38
N ARG A 30 -16.04 -15.39 -4.36
CA ARG A 30 -16.22 -15.11 -2.93
C ARG A 30 -14.94 -14.68 -2.21
N ALA A 31 -13.88 -14.30 -2.93
CA ALA A 31 -12.54 -14.00 -2.40
C ALA A 31 -12.57 -13.32 -1.02
N ARG A 32 -13.12 -12.10 -0.93
CA ARG A 32 -13.20 -11.33 0.33
C ARG A 32 -13.98 -12.01 1.45
N SER A 33 -15.07 -12.73 1.14
CA SER A 33 -15.85 -13.46 2.16
C SER A 33 -15.19 -14.76 2.63
N GLY A 34 -14.36 -15.39 1.79
CA GLY A 34 -13.61 -16.60 2.15
C GLY A 34 -12.46 -16.29 3.10
N ILE A 35 -11.77 -15.16 2.90
CA ILE A 35 -10.66 -14.72 3.75
C ILE A 35 -11.16 -14.28 5.14
N THR A 36 -12.24 -13.48 5.20
CA THR A 36 -12.83 -13.12 6.51
C THR A 36 -13.36 -14.34 7.26
N GLN A 37 -13.81 -15.39 6.56
CA GLN A 37 -14.12 -16.67 7.21
C GLN A 37 -12.85 -17.38 7.69
N ALA A 38 -11.76 -17.29 6.95
CA ALA A 38 -10.46 -17.88 7.29
C ALA A 38 -9.84 -17.29 8.56
N GLU A 39 -9.95 -15.97 8.76
CA GLU A 39 -9.51 -15.29 9.98
C GLU A 39 -10.24 -15.79 11.24
N ASN A 40 -11.46 -16.32 11.08
CA ASN A 40 -12.28 -16.87 12.15
C ASN A 40 -12.12 -18.39 12.34
N LEU A 41 -11.20 -19.03 11.60
CA LEU A 41 -10.97 -20.47 11.74
C LEU A 41 -10.35 -20.79 13.11
N PRO A 42 -10.71 -21.94 13.72
CA PRO A 42 -10.14 -22.35 14.99
C PRO A 42 -8.64 -22.64 14.84
N GLY A 43 -7.91 -22.55 15.96
CA GLY A 43 -6.46 -22.72 15.97
C GLY A 43 -5.66 -21.44 15.73
N SER A 44 -6.33 -20.30 15.51
CA SER A 44 -5.74 -18.95 15.38
C SER A 44 -4.66 -18.89 14.29
N PRO A 45 -5.05 -18.64 13.02
CA PRO A 45 -4.11 -18.47 11.92
C PRO A 45 -3.03 -17.44 12.26
N VAL A 46 -1.77 -17.76 11.91
CA VAL A 46 -0.64 -16.83 12.01
C VAL A 46 -0.69 -15.84 10.85
N GLN A 47 -0.92 -16.34 9.65
CA GLN A 47 -1.07 -15.53 8.44
C GLN A 47 -1.91 -16.24 7.38
N ILE A 48 -2.55 -15.45 6.52
CA ILE A 48 -3.25 -15.91 5.32
C ILE A 48 -2.59 -15.23 4.12
N VAL A 49 -2.05 -16.03 3.21
CA VAL A 49 -1.35 -15.57 2.01
C VAL A 49 -2.27 -15.73 0.80
N GLU A 50 -2.70 -14.61 0.25
CA GLU A 50 -3.45 -14.58 -1.01
C GLU A 50 -2.49 -14.72 -2.19
N LEU A 51 -2.82 -15.61 -3.12
CA LEU A 51 -2.06 -15.80 -4.34
C LEU A 51 -2.81 -15.14 -5.51
N LEU A 52 -2.18 -14.11 -6.10
CA LEU A 52 -2.75 -13.37 -7.22
C LEU A 52 -3.12 -14.29 -8.38
N ALA A 53 -4.26 -14.03 -9.00
CA ALA A 53 -4.80 -14.84 -10.10
C ALA A 53 -5.02 -16.33 -9.77
N LYS A 54 -5.05 -16.73 -8.49
CA LYS A 54 -5.37 -18.09 -8.06
C LYS A 54 -6.74 -18.17 -7.37
N PRO A 55 -7.45 -19.30 -7.50
CA PRO A 55 -8.73 -19.53 -6.82
C PRO A 55 -8.58 -20.02 -5.36
N TYR A 56 -7.35 -20.10 -4.83
CA TYR A 56 -7.03 -20.58 -3.49
C TYR A 56 -6.07 -19.64 -2.76
N ALA A 57 -6.08 -19.68 -1.43
CA ALA A 57 -5.15 -18.99 -0.55
C ALA A 57 -4.38 -20.01 0.32
N LEU A 58 -3.32 -19.58 0.98
CA LEU A 58 -2.52 -20.41 1.89
C LEU A 58 -2.67 -19.88 3.32
N ILE A 59 -2.85 -20.77 4.29
CA ILE A 59 -2.96 -20.42 5.71
C ILE A 59 -1.79 -21.02 6.47
N GLU A 60 -1.10 -20.21 7.28
CA GLU A 60 -0.11 -20.67 8.25
C GLU A 60 -0.73 -20.78 9.64
N TYR A 61 -0.42 -21.86 10.34
CA TYR A 61 -0.63 -22.01 11.77
C TYR A 61 0.70 -22.12 12.52
N GLU A 62 0.67 -21.78 13.81
CA GLU A 62 1.85 -21.89 14.68
C GLU A 62 2.35 -23.33 14.79
N SER A 63 1.43 -24.31 14.79
CA SER A 63 1.74 -25.73 14.86
C SER A 63 0.81 -26.59 13.99
N PRO A 64 1.23 -27.80 13.59
CA PRO A 64 0.36 -28.75 12.87
C PRO A 64 -0.94 -29.05 13.62
N GLU A 65 -0.92 -29.15 14.95
CA GLU A 65 -2.10 -29.43 15.76
C GLU A 65 -3.15 -28.33 15.66
N ASN A 66 -2.72 -27.07 15.53
CA ASN A 66 -3.63 -25.94 15.33
C ASN A 66 -4.25 -25.98 13.93
N ALA A 67 -3.47 -26.33 12.90
CA ALA A 67 -4.00 -26.57 11.56
C ALA A 67 -4.99 -27.75 11.53
N THR A 68 -4.72 -28.82 12.28
CA THR A 68 -5.63 -29.97 12.37
C THR A 68 -6.99 -29.58 12.96
N LYS A 69 -7.02 -28.76 14.01
CA LYS A 69 -8.28 -28.24 14.57
C LYS A 69 -9.10 -27.49 13.52
N ALA A 70 -8.46 -26.66 12.71
CA ALA A 70 -9.11 -25.95 11.61
C ALA A 70 -9.63 -26.93 10.55
N PHE A 71 -8.79 -27.90 10.16
CA PHE A 71 -9.12 -28.90 9.15
C PHE A 71 -10.23 -29.87 9.56
N GLU A 72 -10.35 -30.19 10.84
CA GLU A 72 -11.40 -31.08 11.37
C GLU A 72 -12.73 -30.36 11.60
N THR A 73 -12.67 -29.07 11.97
CA THR A 73 -13.87 -28.26 12.22
C THR A 73 -14.54 -27.86 10.92
N GLU A 74 -13.74 -27.55 9.89
CA GLU A 74 -14.24 -27.21 8.56
C GLU A 74 -14.36 -28.43 7.65
N SER A 75 -15.24 -28.34 6.67
CA SER A 75 -15.36 -29.40 5.67
C SER A 75 -14.05 -29.56 4.89
N LYS A 76 -13.59 -30.80 4.68
CA LYS A 76 -12.52 -31.15 3.71
C LYS A 76 -12.77 -30.63 2.29
N ALA A 77 -13.97 -30.12 2.00
CA ALA A 77 -14.29 -29.44 0.75
C ALA A 77 -13.72 -28.01 0.66
N ILE A 78 -13.25 -27.43 1.77
CA ILE A 78 -12.79 -26.04 1.86
C ILE A 78 -11.29 -25.97 2.18
N CYS A 79 -10.75 -26.95 2.92
CA CYS A 79 -9.34 -26.98 3.29
C CYS A 79 -8.63 -28.26 2.83
N ALA A 80 -7.34 -28.17 2.52
CA ALA A 80 -6.44 -29.31 2.29
C ALA A 80 -5.05 -29.03 2.90
N TYR A 81 -4.35 -30.03 3.43
CA TYR A 81 -2.98 -29.82 3.91
C TYR A 81 -2.05 -29.45 2.75
N ALA A 82 -1.22 -28.43 2.93
CA ALA A 82 -0.23 -28.00 1.94
C ALA A 82 1.14 -28.60 2.23
N ALA A 83 1.80 -29.16 1.20
CA ALA A 83 3.13 -29.72 1.32
C ALA A 83 4.17 -28.62 1.63
N PRO A 84 4.97 -28.73 2.70
CA PRO A 84 5.92 -27.67 3.09
C PRO A 84 6.88 -27.25 1.98
N ALA A 85 7.43 -28.20 1.20
CA ALA A 85 8.34 -27.89 0.10
C ALA A 85 7.68 -27.06 -1.03
N MET A 86 6.39 -27.32 -1.31
CA MET A 86 5.63 -26.53 -2.27
C MET A 86 5.33 -25.13 -1.73
N VAL A 87 4.95 -25.05 -0.46
CA VAL A 87 4.75 -23.77 0.24
C VAL A 87 6.03 -22.95 0.20
N GLU A 88 7.18 -23.52 0.57
CA GLU A 88 8.47 -22.82 0.52
C GLU A 88 8.80 -22.32 -0.89
N ARG A 89 8.54 -23.13 -1.92
CA ARG A 89 8.74 -22.72 -3.32
C ARG A 89 7.79 -21.58 -3.72
N ILE A 90 6.54 -21.62 -3.30
CA ILE A 90 5.57 -20.55 -3.56
C ILE A 90 5.96 -19.29 -2.81
N LEU A 91 6.22 -19.38 -1.51
CA LEU A 91 6.68 -18.28 -0.67
C LEU A 91 7.96 -17.65 -1.20
N PHE A 92 8.89 -18.45 -1.72
CA PHE A 92 10.10 -17.96 -2.38
C PHE A 92 9.81 -17.21 -3.70
N ASN A 93 8.83 -17.67 -4.48
CA ASN A 93 8.46 -17.04 -5.75
C ASN A 93 7.57 -15.80 -5.58
N ILE A 94 6.80 -15.70 -4.50
CA ILE A 94 5.99 -14.52 -4.16
C ILE A 94 6.74 -13.57 -3.23
N GLN A 95 7.89 -13.97 -2.70
CA GLN A 95 8.71 -13.07 -1.90
C GLN A 95 9.00 -11.84 -2.75
N PRO A 96 8.84 -10.65 -2.17
CA PRO A 96 9.10 -9.44 -2.91
C PRO A 96 10.49 -9.51 -3.54
N ASN A 97 10.63 -9.12 -4.80
CA ASN A 97 11.92 -9.15 -5.51
C ASN A 97 12.88 -8.05 -5.01
N TYR A 98 12.73 -7.61 -3.76
CA TYR A 98 13.53 -6.61 -3.08
C TYR A 98 13.98 -7.13 -1.72
N SER A 99 15.10 -6.62 -1.22
CA SER A 99 15.64 -7.04 0.08
C SER A 99 14.70 -6.64 1.21
N PRO A 100 14.50 -7.50 2.24
CA PRO A 100 13.67 -7.12 3.39
C PRO A 100 14.23 -5.88 4.08
N PRO A 101 13.38 -5.05 4.70
CA PRO A 101 13.84 -3.87 5.41
C PRO A 101 14.70 -4.25 6.62
N THR A 102 15.64 -3.36 6.96
CA THR A 102 16.46 -3.47 8.16
C THR A 102 15.80 -2.74 9.31
N LEU A 103 15.61 -3.40 10.46
CA LEU A 103 15.16 -2.75 11.69
C LEU A 103 16.32 -1.96 12.30
N ILE A 104 16.23 -0.63 12.32
CA ILE A 104 17.29 0.27 12.78
C ILE A 104 17.00 0.89 14.17
N SER A 105 15.75 0.86 14.63
CA SER A 105 15.36 1.24 16.00
C SER A 105 14.19 0.38 16.46
N ASN A 106 14.12 0.08 17.77
CA ASN A 106 13.02 -0.67 18.38
C ASN A 106 11.96 0.22 19.05
N ASP A 107 12.30 1.47 19.37
CA ASP A 107 11.41 2.37 20.09
C ASP A 107 11.52 3.81 19.54
N PRO A 108 10.59 4.22 18.65
CA PRO A 108 9.62 3.34 17.98
C PRO A 108 10.29 2.40 16.96
N PRO A 109 9.64 1.27 16.59
CA PRO A 109 10.10 0.41 15.51
C PRO A 109 10.33 1.21 14.23
N THR A 110 11.56 1.18 13.72
CA THR A 110 11.97 1.95 12.54
C THR A 110 12.65 1.02 11.55
N TYR A 111 12.15 1.01 10.32
CA TYR A 111 12.56 0.13 9.25
C TYR A 111 13.18 0.94 8.10
N GLU A 112 14.38 0.58 7.67
CA GLU A 112 15.07 1.17 6.53
C GLU A 112 15.09 0.21 5.35
N PHE A 113 14.71 0.70 4.17
CA PHE A 113 14.68 -0.06 2.93
C PHE A 113 15.83 0.39 2.01
N THR A 114 16.30 -0.53 1.17
CA THR A 114 17.43 -0.28 0.25
C THR A 114 17.13 0.77 -0.83
N ASN A 115 15.86 1.13 -1.04
CA ASN A 115 15.41 2.11 -2.02
C ASN A 115 15.24 3.53 -1.44
N GLY A 116 15.67 3.77 -0.20
CA GLY A 116 15.61 5.09 0.45
C GLY A 116 14.32 5.36 1.23
N LEU A 117 13.42 4.37 1.33
CA LEU A 117 12.27 4.44 2.24
C LEU A 117 12.71 4.21 3.68
N ILE A 118 12.13 4.98 4.61
CA ILE A 118 12.24 4.74 6.05
C ILE A 118 10.82 4.77 6.63
N LEU A 119 10.39 3.68 7.27
CA LEU A 119 9.08 3.58 7.92
C LEU A 119 9.25 3.59 9.43
N ILE A 120 8.66 4.59 10.09
CA ILE A 120 8.66 4.75 11.55
C ILE A 120 7.25 4.45 12.05
N HIS A 121 7.11 3.40 12.85
CA HIS A 121 5.83 3.04 13.48
C HIS A 121 5.51 3.97 14.65
N ASP A 122 4.24 4.06 15.04
CA ASP A 122 3.77 4.81 16.22
C ASP A 122 4.41 6.21 16.37
N PHE A 123 4.61 6.89 15.23
CA PHE A 123 5.24 8.20 15.16
C PHE A 123 4.38 9.27 15.84
N ILE A 124 3.06 9.14 15.86
CA ILE A 124 2.18 9.98 16.67
C ILE A 124 1.48 9.15 17.73
N SER A 125 1.12 9.78 18.85
CA SER A 125 0.27 9.14 19.84
C SER A 125 -1.17 9.07 19.35
N LYS A 126 -1.99 8.24 20.02
CA LYS A 126 -3.42 8.14 19.72
C LYS A 126 -4.14 9.47 19.94
N GLU A 127 -3.76 10.23 20.95
CA GLU A 127 -4.35 11.53 21.28
C GLU A 127 -4.09 12.56 20.18
N VAL A 128 -2.87 12.55 19.60
CA VAL A 128 -2.52 13.39 18.45
C VAL A 128 -3.30 12.97 17.21
N GLU A 129 -3.44 11.66 16.96
CA GLU A 129 -4.27 11.13 15.87
C GLU A 129 -5.73 11.59 15.98
N GLU A 130 -6.33 11.48 17.17
CA GLU A 130 -7.69 11.93 17.44
C GLU A 130 -7.86 13.45 17.25
N GLU A 131 -6.86 14.25 17.64
CA GLU A 131 -6.82 15.69 17.35
C GLU A 131 -6.80 15.96 15.85
N MET A 132 -5.88 15.33 15.10
CA MET A 132 -5.75 15.52 13.65
C MET A 132 -7.05 15.18 12.89
N ILE A 133 -7.70 14.06 13.24
CA ILE A 133 -8.96 13.64 12.63
C ILE A 133 -10.07 14.66 12.90
N ARG A 134 -10.18 15.13 14.16
CA ARG A 134 -11.16 16.14 14.55
C ARG A 134 -10.94 17.45 13.79
N GLU A 135 -9.71 17.96 13.73
CA GLU A 135 -9.40 19.20 13.02
C GLU A 135 -9.67 19.08 11.51
N TYR A 136 -9.39 17.93 10.90
CA TYR A 136 -9.76 17.67 9.50
C TYR A 136 -11.27 17.79 9.28
N HIS A 137 -12.08 17.20 10.16
CA HIS A 137 -13.54 17.30 10.07
C HIS A 137 -14.05 18.73 10.30
N VAL A 138 -13.44 19.51 11.18
CA VAL A 138 -13.78 20.93 11.37
C VAL A 138 -13.57 21.70 10.06
N VAL A 139 -12.40 21.58 9.45
CA VAL A 139 -12.04 22.30 8.21
C VAL A 139 -12.86 21.84 7.01
N THR A 140 -13.32 20.58 7.00
CA THR A 140 -14.09 20.00 5.88
C THR A 140 -15.60 19.95 6.10
N SER A 141 -16.10 20.40 7.24
CA SER A 141 -17.53 20.40 7.62
C SER A 141 -18.47 21.02 6.57
N SER A 142 -18.02 22.05 5.85
CA SER A 142 -18.80 22.68 4.76
C SER A 142 -19.01 21.79 3.53
N ARG A 143 -18.37 20.62 3.45
CA ARG A 143 -18.45 19.66 2.32
C ARG A 143 -19.56 18.61 2.50
N GLU A 144 -20.35 18.68 3.59
CA GLU A 144 -21.42 17.72 3.92
C GLU A 144 -22.48 17.60 2.81
N GLY A 145 -22.86 16.36 2.46
CA GLY A 145 -23.94 16.05 1.49
C GLY A 145 -23.49 15.42 0.16
N ARG A 146 -22.19 15.37 -0.12
CA ARG A 146 -21.64 14.53 -1.21
C ARG A 146 -21.06 13.29 -0.54
N ALA A 147 -21.55 12.09 -0.86
CA ALA A 147 -20.97 10.82 -0.41
C ALA A 147 -19.45 10.97 -0.38
N LEU A 148 -18.82 10.81 0.80
CA LEU A 148 -17.43 11.20 1.09
C LEU A 148 -16.56 10.83 -0.11
N LYS A 149 -16.25 11.80 -0.98
CA LYS A 149 -15.33 11.61 -2.10
C LYS A 149 -13.94 11.80 -1.52
N ARG A 150 -12.93 11.18 -2.16
CA ARG A 150 -11.53 11.50 -1.88
C ARG A 150 -11.37 13.03 -1.82
N GLY A 151 -10.78 13.50 -0.73
CA GLY A 151 -10.66 14.92 -0.43
C GLY A 151 -9.21 15.31 -0.16
N ALA A 152 -8.84 16.53 -0.53
CA ALA A 152 -7.57 17.14 -0.18
C ALA A 152 -7.79 18.51 0.48
N VAL A 153 -6.90 18.84 1.42
CA VAL A 153 -6.71 20.16 2.01
C VAL A 153 -5.23 20.49 1.92
N HIS A 154 -4.89 21.68 1.42
CA HIS A 154 -3.51 22.10 1.22
C HIS A 154 -3.18 23.26 2.16
N TYR A 155 -2.02 23.16 2.81
CA TYR A 155 -1.38 24.22 3.56
C TYR A 155 0.02 24.48 3.00
N GLY A 156 0.58 25.61 3.38
CA GLY A 156 1.81 26.15 2.84
C GLY A 156 1.61 26.99 1.57
N PRO A 157 2.71 27.26 0.85
CA PRO A 157 2.70 27.98 -0.41
C PRO A 157 1.78 27.32 -1.44
N HIS A 158 0.97 28.11 -2.15
CA HIS A 158 0.06 27.57 -3.16
C HIS A 158 0.83 27.18 -4.42
N PHE A 159 0.47 26.04 -5.03
CA PHE A 159 1.01 25.67 -6.34
C PHE A 159 0.24 26.37 -7.47
N ASP A 160 0.95 27.13 -8.30
CA ASP A 160 0.39 27.74 -9.49
C ASP A 160 0.46 26.75 -10.66
N TYR A 161 -0.69 26.14 -10.97
CA TYR A 161 -0.84 25.20 -12.07
C TYR A 161 -0.67 25.80 -13.48
N THR A 162 -0.61 27.14 -13.60
CA THR A 162 -0.32 27.81 -14.88
C THR A 162 1.19 27.93 -15.13
N THR A 163 1.97 28.16 -14.08
CA THR A 163 3.42 28.35 -14.16
C THR A 163 4.22 27.12 -13.71
N PHE A 164 3.53 26.09 -13.18
CA PHE A 164 4.13 24.91 -12.55
C PHE A 164 5.16 25.29 -11.46
N ALA A 165 4.86 26.36 -10.73
CA ALA A 165 5.74 26.92 -9.72
C ALA A 165 4.98 27.26 -8.43
N VAL A 166 5.71 27.42 -7.34
CA VAL A 166 5.15 27.92 -6.08
C VAL A 166 4.75 29.39 -6.22
N SER A 167 3.52 29.71 -5.86
CA SER A 167 2.98 31.08 -5.82
C SER A 167 3.76 31.92 -4.81
N LYS A 168 4.27 33.06 -5.25
CA LYS A 168 4.99 34.02 -4.39
C LYS A 168 4.07 34.88 -3.52
N SER A 169 2.75 34.84 -3.77
CA SER A 169 1.80 35.77 -3.15
C SER A 169 0.66 35.09 -2.39
N ALA A 170 0.50 33.78 -2.49
CA ALA A 170 -0.59 33.05 -1.84
C ALA A 170 -0.07 31.84 -1.07
N SER A 171 -0.40 31.79 0.22
CA SER A 171 -0.05 30.70 1.14
C SER A 171 -1.18 30.54 2.15
N THR A 172 -1.50 29.30 2.51
CA THR A 172 -2.41 28.99 3.63
C THR A 172 -1.56 28.51 4.79
N PRO A 173 -1.50 29.19 5.94
CA PRO A 173 -0.64 28.76 7.04
C PRO A 173 -1.06 27.37 7.54
N PRO A 174 -0.11 26.46 7.81
CA PRO A 174 -0.42 25.17 8.41
C PRO A 174 -0.96 25.35 9.84
N PRO A 175 -1.91 24.53 10.28
CA PRO A 175 -2.39 24.53 11.65
C PRO A 175 -1.33 24.01 12.62
N GLU A 176 -1.44 24.43 13.88
CA GLU A 176 -0.46 24.13 14.94
C GLU A 176 -0.23 22.62 15.17
N TYR A 177 -1.27 21.80 15.01
CA TYR A 177 -1.13 20.35 15.17
C TYR A 177 -0.18 19.73 14.12
N LEU A 178 0.01 20.34 12.95
CA LEU A 178 0.99 19.90 11.96
C LEU A 178 2.38 20.44 12.29
N THR A 179 2.48 21.73 12.60
CA THR A 179 3.79 22.37 12.79
C THR A 179 4.50 21.88 14.05
N ARG A 180 3.76 21.48 15.09
CA ARG A 180 4.34 20.84 16.30
C ARG A 180 5.03 19.50 16.02
N LEU A 181 4.77 18.87 14.88
CA LEU A 181 5.42 17.60 14.49
C LEU A 181 6.76 17.81 13.80
N LEU A 182 7.08 19.03 13.34
CA LEU A 182 8.29 19.30 12.55
C LEU A 182 9.58 18.97 13.32
N ASP A 183 9.64 19.34 14.60
CA ASP A 183 10.80 19.07 15.47
C ASP A 183 11.03 17.57 15.72
N ARG A 184 10.06 16.72 15.38
CA ARG A 184 10.12 15.26 15.54
C ARG A 184 10.52 14.56 14.25
N LEU A 185 10.55 15.25 13.11
CA LEU A 185 10.92 14.66 11.84
C LEU A 185 12.41 14.27 11.87
N PRO A 186 12.79 13.14 11.25
CA PRO A 186 14.20 12.73 11.11
C PRO A 186 14.90 13.55 10.00
N ALA A 187 14.82 14.88 10.09
CA ALA A 187 15.40 15.82 9.15
C ALA A 187 16.94 15.81 9.25
N ARG A 188 17.61 15.78 8.10
CA ARG A 188 19.08 15.84 8.02
C ARG A 188 19.60 17.28 8.12
N ASP A 189 18.87 18.20 7.51
CA ASP A 189 19.13 19.63 7.52
C ASP A 189 17.84 20.42 7.27
N ASP A 190 17.92 21.75 7.23
CA ASP A 190 16.76 22.64 7.08
C ASP A 190 15.94 22.39 5.80
N ARG A 191 16.54 21.80 4.75
CA ARG A 191 15.84 21.48 3.49
C ARG A 191 14.90 20.30 3.61
N ASP A 192 15.10 19.46 4.63
CA ASP A 192 14.18 18.37 4.95
C ASP A 192 12.96 18.88 5.74
N ILE A 193 12.95 20.13 6.23
CA ILE A 193 11.78 20.64 6.96
C ILE A 193 10.71 21.08 5.96
N PRO A 194 9.53 20.42 5.91
CA PRO A 194 8.51 20.75 4.93
C PRO A 194 7.85 22.10 5.23
N ASP A 195 7.64 22.89 4.18
CA ASP A 195 6.86 24.14 4.21
C ASP A 195 5.50 24.00 3.50
N GLN A 196 5.26 22.88 2.81
CA GLN A 196 4.04 22.51 2.11
C GLN A 196 3.43 21.25 2.73
N TYR A 197 2.11 21.25 2.94
CA TYR A 197 1.40 20.13 3.57
C TYR A 197 0.13 19.80 2.79
N THR A 198 -0.12 18.52 2.57
CA THR A 198 -1.35 18.07 1.92
C THR A 198 -2.02 16.99 2.78
N LEU A 199 -3.18 17.31 3.35
CA LEU A 199 -4.02 16.34 4.06
C LEU A 199 -4.94 15.67 3.04
N GLN A 200 -4.81 14.35 2.93
CA GLN A 200 -5.63 13.55 2.02
C GLN A 200 -6.52 12.60 2.80
N HIS A 201 -7.81 12.58 2.49
CA HIS A 201 -8.77 11.64 3.05
C HIS A 201 -9.21 10.64 1.99
N TYR A 202 -9.07 9.36 2.32
CA TYR A 202 -9.44 8.22 1.48
C TYR A 202 -10.57 7.42 2.15
N PRO A 203 -11.82 7.62 1.72
CA PRO A 203 -12.90 6.72 2.08
C PRO A 203 -12.62 5.28 1.59
N PRO A 204 -13.23 4.25 2.21
CA PRO A 204 -13.07 2.86 1.79
C PRO A 204 -13.33 2.67 0.29
N GLY A 205 -12.43 1.95 -0.39
CA GLY A 205 -12.50 1.69 -1.83
C GLY A 205 -11.99 2.81 -2.73
N THR A 206 -11.47 3.91 -2.16
CA THR A 206 -10.78 4.96 -2.92
C THR A 206 -9.27 4.81 -2.81
N GLY A 207 -8.55 5.29 -3.82
CA GLY A 207 -7.08 5.30 -3.84
C GLY A 207 -6.55 6.49 -4.63
N ILE A 208 -5.24 6.51 -4.83
CA ILE A 208 -4.56 7.47 -5.69
C ILE A 208 -3.90 6.73 -6.87
N PRO A 209 -4.07 7.18 -8.12
CA PRO A 209 -3.37 6.57 -9.24
C PRO A 209 -1.84 6.69 -9.11
N PRO A 210 -1.07 5.80 -9.74
CA PRO A 210 0.38 5.93 -9.79
C PRO A 210 0.79 7.31 -10.35
N HIS A 211 1.72 7.96 -9.65
CA HIS A 211 2.32 9.24 -9.98
C HIS A 211 3.72 9.32 -9.36
N VAL A 212 4.52 10.29 -9.80
CA VAL A 212 5.78 10.69 -9.17
C VAL A 212 5.63 12.15 -8.81
N ASP A 213 6.03 12.53 -7.60
CA ASP A 213 5.94 13.91 -7.17
C ASP A 213 6.84 14.81 -8.03
N THR A 214 6.42 16.06 -8.19
CA THR A 214 7.07 16.96 -9.14
C THR A 214 8.36 17.51 -8.54
N HIS A 215 9.53 16.93 -8.86
CA HIS A 215 10.83 17.36 -8.31
C HIS A 215 11.21 18.83 -8.56
N SER A 216 10.53 19.55 -9.47
CA SER A 216 10.75 21.01 -9.60
C SER A 216 10.00 21.83 -8.54
N ALA A 217 9.10 21.18 -7.80
CA ALA A 217 8.22 21.78 -6.80
C ALA A 217 8.54 21.33 -5.36
N PHE A 218 9.25 20.21 -5.20
CA PHE A 218 9.57 19.59 -3.91
C PHE A 218 11.06 19.27 -3.85
N GLU A 219 11.64 19.40 -2.66
CA GLU A 219 13.01 19.00 -2.36
C GLU A 219 13.13 17.46 -2.27
N GLU A 220 14.33 16.95 -1.94
CA GLU A 220 14.65 15.51 -1.95
C GLU A 220 13.81 14.67 -0.97
N THR A 221 13.35 15.23 0.15
CA THR A 221 12.67 14.47 1.20
C THR A 221 11.17 14.76 1.20
N ILE A 222 10.37 13.69 1.11
CA ILE A 222 8.91 13.73 1.24
C ILE A 222 8.51 12.90 2.46
N TYR A 223 7.63 13.48 3.29
CA TYR A 223 7.07 12.82 4.46
C TYR A 223 5.59 12.48 4.23
N SER A 224 5.20 11.25 4.55
CA SER A 224 3.81 10.80 4.54
C SER A 224 3.44 10.23 5.91
N LEU A 225 2.58 10.93 6.64
CA LEU A 225 2.06 10.50 7.93
C LEU A 225 0.68 9.84 7.73
N SER A 226 0.60 8.55 8.03
CA SER A 226 -0.64 7.76 7.93
C SER A 226 -1.37 7.75 9.27
N PHE A 227 -2.68 8.00 9.28
CA PHE A 227 -3.50 8.00 10.50
C PHE A 227 -4.97 7.68 10.19
N GLY A 228 -5.70 7.22 11.21
CA GLY A 228 -7.10 6.79 11.14
C GLY A 228 -7.28 5.29 10.88
N ALA A 229 -6.66 4.77 9.82
CA ALA A 229 -6.63 3.34 9.51
C ALA A 229 -5.29 2.96 8.88
N SER A 230 -4.91 1.69 9.00
CA SER A 230 -3.79 1.16 8.20
C SER A 230 -4.18 1.13 6.72
N THR A 231 -3.18 1.25 5.86
CA THR A 231 -3.38 1.19 4.41
C THR A 231 -2.14 0.65 3.73
N ARG A 232 -2.28 0.29 2.46
CA ARG A 232 -1.21 -0.24 1.62
C ARG A 232 -0.77 0.83 0.63
N MET A 233 0.54 0.96 0.43
CA MET A 233 1.14 1.82 -0.59
C MET A 233 2.05 0.99 -1.49
N ASP A 234 1.80 1.08 -2.80
CA ASP A 234 2.59 0.39 -3.82
C ASP A 234 3.60 1.35 -4.45
N PHE A 235 4.87 0.95 -4.46
CA PHE A 235 5.95 1.62 -5.19
C PHE A 235 6.39 0.77 -6.36
N LYS A 236 6.75 1.42 -7.46
CA LYS A 236 7.30 0.77 -8.64
C LYS A 236 8.53 1.54 -9.11
N LEU A 237 9.65 0.84 -9.24
CA LEU A 237 10.83 1.42 -9.88
C LEU A 237 10.50 1.69 -11.34
N CYS A 238 10.63 2.95 -11.76
CA CYS A 238 10.35 3.35 -13.13
C CYS A 238 11.55 4.07 -13.74
N GLY A 239 11.79 3.85 -15.03
CA GLY A 239 12.87 4.53 -15.75
C GLY A 239 12.58 6.03 -15.94
N GLU A 240 13.60 6.81 -16.30
CA GLU A 240 13.52 8.27 -16.47
C GLU A 240 12.42 8.74 -17.46
N LYS A 241 12.09 7.90 -18.45
CA LYS A 241 11.04 8.18 -19.43
C LYS A 241 9.64 8.00 -18.84
N GLU A 242 9.46 7.00 -17.99
CA GLU A 242 8.19 6.72 -17.31
C GLU A 242 7.94 7.70 -16.19
N SER A 243 8.95 8.01 -15.37
CA SER A 243 8.83 9.01 -14.31
C SER A 243 8.41 10.38 -14.85
N ARG A 244 9.00 10.83 -15.98
CA ARG A 244 8.58 12.06 -16.67
C ARG A 244 7.12 12.05 -17.11
N ARG A 245 6.59 10.90 -17.55
CA ARG A 245 5.17 10.76 -17.92
C ARG A 245 4.26 10.81 -16.70
N LEU A 246 4.68 10.21 -15.59
CA LEU A 246 3.93 10.14 -14.34
C LEU A 246 3.86 11.49 -13.58
N ARG A 247 4.81 12.39 -13.80
CA ARG A 247 4.80 13.77 -13.26
C ARG A 247 3.77 14.69 -13.93
N LEU A 248 3.35 14.36 -15.15
CA LEU A 248 2.39 15.21 -15.87
C LEU A 248 1.00 15.02 -15.26
N PRO A 249 0.28 16.09 -14.91
CA PRO A 249 -1.09 15.96 -14.46
C PRO A 249 -1.87 15.23 -15.54
N LYS A 250 -2.42 14.05 -15.19
CA LYS A 250 -3.34 13.33 -16.07
C LYS A 250 -4.46 14.32 -16.38
N ARG A 251 -4.54 14.79 -17.63
CA ARG A 251 -5.61 15.68 -18.09
C ARG A 251 -6.92 15.11 -17.56
N SER A 252 -7.59 15.85 -16.68
CA SER A 252 -8.93 15.50 -16.23
C SER A 252 -9.75 15.22 -17.49
N LEU A 253 -10.19 13.97 -17.67
CA LEU A 253 -11.00 13.55 -18.80
C LEU A 253 -12.26 14.42 -18.84
N GLY A 254 -12.25 15.41 -19.73
CA GLY A 254 -13.31 16.39 -19.91
C GLY A 254 -13.19 17.00 -21.29
N GLY A 255 -13.70 16.28 -22.30
CA GLY A 255 -14.06 16.79 -23.62
C GLY A 255 -12.89 17.09 -24.58
N GLY A 256 -12.77 16.32 -25.68
CA GLY A 256 -11.99 16.74 -26.84
C GLY A 256 -11.57 15.64 -27.81
N VAL A 257 -12.43 15.40 -28.80
CA VAL A 257 -12.19 14.92 -30.18
C VAL A 257 -11.38 13.63 -30.39
N GLU A 258 -12.06 12.62 -30.94
CA GLU A 258 -11.46 11.42 -31.52
C GLU A 258 -10.45 11.79 -32.62
N THR A 259 -9.18 11.51 -32.38
CA THR A 259 -8.21 11.27 -33.46
C THR A 259 -7.97 9.77 -33.58
N PRO A 260 -8.01 9.19 -34.80
CA PRO A 260 -7.86 7.75 -34.97
C PRO A 260 -6.43 7.31 -34.58
N PRO A 261 -6.26 6.06 -34.12
CA PRO A 261 -4.96 5.56 -33.68
C PRO A 261 -4.00 5.44 -34.88
N PRO A 262 -2.72 5.78 -34.72
CA PRO A 262 -1.70 5.49 -35.72
C PRO A 262 -1.47 3.97 -35.82
N GLU A 263 -1.13 3.50 -37.03
CA GLU A 263 -0.88 2.09 -37.34
C GLU A 263 0.18 1.45 -36.43
N LEU A 264 -0.10 0.19 -36.06
CA LEU A 264 0.74 -0.68 -35.25
C LEU A 264 2.12 -0.87 -35.90
N ALA A 265 3.15 -0.31 -35.27
CA ALA A 265 4.53 -0.70 -35.54
C ALA A 265 4.77 -2.16 -35.08
N PRO A 266 5.66 -2.92 -35.75
CA PRO A 266 5.85 -4.33 -35.47
C PRO A 266 6.37 -4.57 -34.04
N SER A 267 5.92 -5.68 -33.47
CA SER A 267 6.24 -6.16 -32.13
C SER A 267 7.74 -6.28 -31.93
N VAL A 268 8.30 -5.36 -31.14
CA VAL A 268 9.62 -5.53 -30.54
C VAL A 268 9.44 -6.52 -29.39
N ASP A 269 10.18 -7.62 -29.40
CA ASP A 269 10.24 -8.58 -28.30
C ASP A 269 10.43 -7.82 -26.98
N SER A 270 9.37 -7.75 -26.18
CA SER A 270 9.42 -7.15 -24.86
C SER A 270 10.16 -8.13 -23.95
N VAL A 271 11.46 -7.91 -23.77
CA VAL A 271 12.15 -8.40 -22.58
C VAL A 271 11.39 -7.79 -21.41
N GLU A 272 10.65 -8.61 -20.66
CA GLU A 272 10.08 -8.21 -19.37
C GLU A 272 11.28 -7.88 -18.47
N GLU A 273 11.70 -6.62 -18.46
CA GLU A 273 12.55 -6.10 -17.41
C GLU A 273 11.81 -6.36 -16.10
N LYS A 274 12.41 -7.16 -15.21
CA LYS A 274 11.89 -7.37 -13.86
C LYS A 274 11.80 -6.01 -13.19
N THR A 275 10.60 -5.43 -13.17
CA THR A 275 10.35 -4.18 -12.47
C THR A 275 10.30 -4.49 -10.98
N GLU A 276 11.18 -3.87 -10.21
CA GLU A 276 11.11 -3.95 -8.75
C GLU A 276 9.86 -3.19 -8.29
N GLU A 277 8.99 -3.90 -7.57
CA GLU A 277 7.75 -3.39 -7.01
C GLU A 277 7.77 -3.61 -5.50
N TRP A 278 7.49 -2.56 -4.73
CA TRP A 278 7.39 -2.62 -3.27
C TRP A 278 5.94 -2.45 -2.84
N GLU A 279 5.43 -3.46 -2.17
CA GLU A 279 4.20 -3.38 -1.41
C GLU A 279 4.54 -3.04 0.04
N LEU A 280 4.11 -1.86 0.50
CA LEU A 280 4.36 -1.39 1.84
C LEU A 280 3.06 -1.25 2.62
N GLU A 281 2.95 -2.00 3.71
CA GLU A 281 1.92 -1.77 4.73
C GLU A 281 2.29 -0.53 5.54
N LEU A 282 1.33 0.40 5.64
CA LEU A 282 1.42 1.62 6.42
C LEU A 282 0.47 1.50 7.61
N PRO A 283 0.96 1.14 8.80
CA PRO A 283 0.15 1.15 10.00
C PRO A 283 -0.43 2.53 10.29
N ALA A 284 -1.57 2.58 10.98
CA ALA A 284 -2.04 3.84 11.55
C ALA A 284 -0.96 4.43 12.46
N ARG A 285 -0.85 5.76 12.46
CA ARG A 285 0.13 6.56 13.21
C ARG A 285 1.58 6.39 12.76
N SER A 286 1.84 5.80 11.59
CA SER A 286 3.20 5.65 11.06
C SER A 286 3.64 6.82 10.18
N LEU A 287 4.93 7.15 10.23
CA LEU A 287 5.58 8.11 9.35
C LEU A 287 6.43 7.37 8.31
N LEU A 288 6.11 7.56 7.04
CA LEU A 288 6.96 7.16 5.92
C LEU A 288 7.82 8.35 5.49
N VAL A 289 9.12 8.14 5.39
CA VAL A 289 10.09 9.07 4.82
C VAL A 289 10.54 8.51 3.47
N MET A 290 10.36 9.29 2.42
CA MET A 290 10.77 8.97 1.05
C MET A 290 11.95 9.88 0.67
N ARG A 291 13.02 9.27 0.19
CA ARG A 291 14.26 9.96 -0.22
C ARG A 291 14.91 9.27 -1.43
N GLY A 292 15.67 10.05 -2.20
CA GLY A 292 16.48 9.53 -3.29
C GLY A 292 15.62 8.81 -4.35
N PRO A 293 15.87 7.51 -4.66
CA PRO A 293 15.09 6.80 -5.66
C PRO A 293 13.59 6.63 -5.34
N SER A 294 13.19 6.83 -4.09
CA SER A 294 11.81 6.68 -3.62
C SER A 294 11.00 7.98 -3.57
N SER A 295 11.65 9.14 -3.71
CA SER A 295 11.00 10.47 -3.81
C SER A 295 10.60 10.80 -5.24
#